data_AF-A0A8T4ZH52-F1
#
_entry.id   AF-A0A8T4ZH52-F1
#
_cell.length_a   1.000
_cell.length_b   1.000
_cell.length_c   1.000
_cell.angle_alpha   90.00
_cell.angle_beta   90.00
_cell.angle_gamma   90.00
#
_symmetry.space_group_name_H-M   'P 1'
#
loop_
_entity.id
_entity.type
_entity.pdbx_description
1 polymer ?
#
loop_
_entity_poly.entity_id
_entity_poly.type
_entity_poly.pdbx_seq_one_letter_code
_entity_poly.pdbx_strand_id
1 'polypeptide(L)'
;MSTESIEWGREEDLSVAKLTRVELQALREALTSDYKSISIRLREGEYQYDLAKTIASFHLESSFPDVKNIISRLYGEEKTTDIQFVRKIQTILKKMEKSNIVKILPKKTPWELQRYVLLSFRFQDNERNLVNLVTDEQREQLQRQLQAVISEQREPSAINLRNLTVASLLLIILFSYIVIVWEISQAIINLSILIAALSAAAASSLLLGKTLARK
;
A
#
# COMPACT_ATOMS: atom_id res chain seq x y z
N MET A 1 -40.75 27.53 8.74
CA MET A 1 -39.30 27.81 8.71
C MET A 1 -38.59 26.53 9.08
N SER A 2 -38.21 25.73 8.08
CA SER A 2 -37.62 24.41 8.24
C SER A 2 -36.11 24.56 8.09
N THR A 3 -35.35 24.05 9.06
CA THR A 3 -33.90 23.87 8.95
C THR A 3 -33.61 22.39 9.08
N GLU A 4 -33.87 21.64 8.02
CA GLU A 4 -33.20 20.35 7.79
C GLU A 4 -31.84 20.65 7.19
N SER A 5 -30.80 20.52 8.03
CA SER A 5 -29.42 20.51 7.56
C SER A 5 -29.13 19.09 7.09
N ILE A 6 -29.12 18.95 5.79
CA ILE A 6 -28.77 17.76 5.02
C ILE A 6 -27.28 17.46 5.27
N GLU A 7 -27.01 16.44 6.09
CA GLU A 7 -25.68 15.86 6.31
C GLU A 7 -25.35 14.95 5.12
N TRP A 8 -24.72 15.50 4.08
CA TRP A 8 -24.16 14.73 2.97
C TRP A 8 -22.64 14.83 3.01
N GLY A 9 -21.98 13.67 2.93
CA GLY A 9 -20.57 13.57 2.57
C GLY A 9 -19.69 12.89 3.62
N ARG A 10 -19.85 11.57 3.79
CA ARG A 10 -18.76 10.75 4.35
C ARG A 10 -18.75 9.26 3.96
N GLU A 11 -19.57 8.81 3.02
CA GLU A 11 -19.69 7.35 2.76
C GLU A 11 -18.90 6.81 1.55
N GLU A 12 -18.35 7.64 0.65
CA GLU A 12 -17.65 7.14 -0.55
C GLU A 12 -16.12 7.01 -0.44
N ASP A 13 -15.47 7.54 0.61
CA ASP A 13 -13.99 7.52 0.74
C ASP A 13 -13.42 6.26 1.43
N LEU A 14 -14.25 5.28 1.78
CA LEU A 14 -13.84 4.13 2.61
C LEU A 14 -13.28 2.92 1.82
N SER A 15 -13.37 2.90 0.49
CA SER A 15 -13.02 1.70 -0.29
C SER A 15 -11.50 1.48 -0.42
N VAL A 16 -10.74 2.56 -0.66
CA VAL A 16 -9.26 2.51 -0.78
C VAL A 16 -8.57 2.26 0.56
N ALA A 17 -9.19 2.67 1.67
CA ALA A 17 -8.60 2.56 3.03
C ALA A 17 -8.36 1.11 3.48
N LYS A 18 -9.06 0.13 2.87
CA LYS A 18 -8.95 -1.30 3.21
C LYS A 18 -7.79 -2.02 2.51
N LEU A 19 -7.03 -1.32 1.67
CA LEU A 19 -5.96 -1.92 0.89
C LEU A 19 -4.70 -2.17 1.73
N THR A 20 -4.11 -3.35 1.54
CA THR A 20 -2.81 -3.69 2.13
C THR A 20 -1.69 -2.89 1.46
N ARG A 21 -0.54 -2.75 2.13
CA ARG A 21 0.62 -2.03 1.58
C ARG A 21 1.07 -2.57 0.22
N VAL A 22 0.99 -3.89 0.01
CA VAL A 22 1.36 -4.54 -1.26
C VAL A 22 0.38 -4.17 -2.38
N GLU A 23 -0.91 -4.11 -2.05
CA GLU A 23 -1.98 -3.70 -2.98
C GLU A 23 -1.86 -2.22 -3.34
N LEU A 24 -1.66 -1.36 -2.36
CA LEU A 24 -1.44 0.08 -2.57
C LEU A 24 -0.21 0.33 -3.46
N GLN A 25 0.88 -0.39 -3.22
CA GLN A 25 2.08 -0.28 -4.04
C GLN A 25 1.83 -0.77 -5.47
N ALA A 26 1.17 -1.91 -5.65
CA ALA A 26 0.87 -2.44 -6.98
C ALA A 26 -0.04 -1.48 -7.78
N LEU A 27 -1.06 -0.91 -7.14
CA LEU A 27 -1.95 0.05 -7.78
C LEU A 27 -1.24 1.35 -8.11
N ARG A 28 -0.38 1.84 -7.21
CA ARG A 28 0.47 3.02 -7.46
C ARG A 28 1.37 2.79 -8.67
N GLU A 29 2.08 1.67 -8.72
CA GLU A 29 2.94 1.30 -9.84
C GLU A 29 2.14 1.32 -11.16
N ALA A 30 0.95 0.72 -11.18
CA ALA A 30 0.09 0.67 -12.36
C ALA A 30 -0.42 2.06 -12.81
N LEU A 31 -0.74 2.96 -11.87
CA LEU A 31 -1.22 4.32 -12.17
C LEU A 31 -0.11 5.25 -12.67
N THR A 32 1.08 5.11 -12.09
CA THR A 32 2.26 5.91 -12.47
C THR A 32 2.96 5.38 -13.72
N SER A 33 2.65 4.16 -14.13
CA SER A 33 3.17 3.60 -15.38
C SER A 33 2.64 4.40 -16.56
N ASP A 34 3.55 4.74 -17.46
CA ASP A 34 3.20 5.13 -18.82
C ASP A 34 2.78 3.90 -19.64
N TYR A 35 2.82 4.03 -20.96
CA TYR A 35 2.54 2.94 -21.87
C TYR A 35 3.49 1.78 -21.64
N LYS A 36 2.93 0.66 -21.18
CA LYS A 36 3.69 -0.58 -21.02
C LYS A 36 3.62 -1.38 -22.32
N SER A 37 4.79 -1.64 -22.92
CA SER A 37 4.86 -2.48 -24.11
C SER A 37 4.59 -3.94 -23.75
N ILE A 38 3.70 -4.58 -24.51
CA ILE A 38 3.27 -5.97 -24.30
C ILE A 38 3.46 -6.77 -25.58
N SER A 39 3.75 -8.06 -25.42
CA SER A 39 4.07 -8.97 -26.53
C SER A 39 2.83 -9.53 -27.24
N ILE A 40 1.63 -9.25 -26.73
CA ILE A 40 0.38 -9.71 -27.32
C ILE A 40 -0.47 -8.54 -27.82
N ARG A 41 -1.33 -8.84 -28.78
CA ARG A 41 -2.36 -7.93 -29.24
C ARG A 41 -3.45 -7.78 -28.17
N LEU A 42 -3.91 -6.55 -27.98
CA LEU A 42 -4.90 -6.19 -26.98
C LEU A 42 -5.90 -5.21 -27.61
N ARG A 43 -6.95 -5.73 -28.25
CA ARG A 43 -7.94 -4.92 -28.95
C ARG A 43 -9.35 -5.13 -28.47
N GLU A 44 -10.16 -4.09 -28.57
CA GLU A 44 -11.57 -4.17 -28.25
C GLU A 44 -12.28 -5.23 -29.10
N GLY A 45 -13.11 -6.06 -28.45
CA GLY A 45 -13.72 -7.25 -29.04
C GLY A 45 -12.89 -8.54 -28.91
N GLU A 46 -11.64 -8.47 -28.43
CA GLU A 46 -10.85 -9.64 -28.08
C GLU A 46 -10.98 -9.97 -26.58
N TYR A 47 -11.02 -11.26 -26.25
CA TYR A 47 -11.18 -11.75 -24.87
C TYR A 47 -10.17 -11.15 -23.89
N GLN A 48 -8.92 -10.95 -24.32
CA GLN A 48 -7.85 -10.40 -23.49
C GLN A 48 -8.11 -8.95 -23.10
N TYR A 49 -8.67 -8.17 -24.03
CA TYR A 49 -9.02 -6.78 -23.77
C TYR A 49 -10.20 -6.71 -22.80
N ASP A 50 -11.24 -7.52 -23.02
CA ASP A 50 -12.41 -7.54 -22.13
C ASP A 50 -12.00 -7.92 -20.70
N LEU A 51 -11.15 -8.95 -20.55
CA LEU A 51 -10.58 -9.33 -19.25
C LEU A 51 -9.78 -8.18 -18.62
N ALA A 52 -8.93 -7.50 -19.39
CA ALA A 52 -8.12 -6.40 -18.88
C ALA A 52 -8.99 -5.20 -18.47
N LYS A 53 -10.00 -4.84 -19.28
CA LYS A 53 -10.96 -3.77 -19.02
C LYS A 53 -11.80 -4.06 -17.77
N THR A 54 -12.22 -5.30 -17.58
CA THR A 54 -12.92 -5.72 -16.35
C THR A 54 -12.03 -5.65 -15.13
N ILE A 55 -10.77 -6.10 -15.20
CA ILE A 55 -9.84 -5.94 -14.07
C ILE A 55 -9.62 -4.45 -13.78
N ALA A 56 -9.52 -3.61 -14.81
CA ALA A 56 -9.40 -2.17 -14.64
C ALA A 56 -10.60 -1.56 -13.90
N SER A 57 -11.83 -1.99 -14.22
CA SER A 57 -13.03 -1.49 -13.53
C SER A 57 -13.06 -1.90 -12.05
N PHE A 58 -12.58 -3.10 -11.70
CA PHE A 58 -12.43 -3.47 -10.29
C PHE A 58 -11.44 -2.57 -9.54
N HIS A 59 -10.35 -2.13 -10.17
CA HIS A 59 -9.42 -1.20 -9.53
C HIS A 59 -10.00 0.19 -9.33
N LEU A 60 -10.87 0.66 -10.23
CA LEU A 60 -11.61 1.91 -10.03
C LEU A 60 -12.51 1.82 -8.80
N GLU A 61 -13.07 0.64 -8.54
CA GLU A 61 -13.81 0.31 -7.31
C GLU A 61 -12.89 -0.04 -6.13
N SER A 62 -11.58 0.19 -6.25
CA SER A 62 -10.57 -0.06 -5.22
C SER A 62 -10.51 -1.52 -4.74
N SER A 63 -10.78 -2.46 -5.64
CA SER A 63 -10.82 -3.89 -5.35
C SER A 63 -9.89 -4.68 -6.27
N PHE A 64 -9.42 -5.83 -5.78
CA PHE A 64 -8.51 -6.72 -6.52
C PHE A 64 -9.23 -8.04 -6.81
N PRO A 65 -9.69 -8.25 -8.05
CA PRO A 65 -10.59 -9.34 -8.35
C PRO A 65 -9.87 -10.68 -8.40
N ASP A 66 -10.59 -11.74 -8.04
CA ASP A 66 -10.21 -13.10 -8.36
C ASP A 66 -10.86 -13.57 -9.67
N VAL A 67 -10.54 -14.78 -10.10
CA VAL A 67 -11.07 -15.30 -11.37
C VAL A 67 -12.60 -15.43 -11.38
N LYS A 68 -13.24 -15.72 -10.23
CA LYS A 68 -14.70 -15.81 -10.17
C LYS A 68 -15.34 -14.45 -10.27
N ASN A 69 -14.77 -13.43 -9.62
CA ASN A 69 -15.23 -12.05 -9.72
C ASN A 69 -15.15 -11.53 -11.17
N ILE A 70 -14.06 -11.87 -11.88
CA ILE A 70 -13.92 -11.51 -13.30
C ILE A 70 -14.98 -12.20 -14.14
N ILE A 71 -15.22 -13.50 -13.91
CA ILE A 71 -16.20 -14.28 -14.67
C ILE A 71 -17.63 -13.81 -14.41
N SER A 72 -18.00 -13.56 -13.15
CA SER A 72 -19.36 -13.13 -12.80
C SER A 72 -19.71 -11.81 -13.48
N ARG A 73 -18.76 -10.86 -13.51
CA ARG A 73 -18.97 -9.55 -14.11
C ARG A 73 -19.01 -9.58 -15.64
N LEU A 74 -18.23 -10.43 -16.30
CA LEU A 74 -18.19 -10.50 -17.77
C LEU A 74 -19.21 -11.46 -18.39
N TYR A 75 -19.46 -12.59 -17.74
CA TYR A 75 -20.18 -13.72 -18.34
C TYR A 75 -21.36 -14.21 -17.51
N GLY A 76 -21.68 -13.56 -16.40
CA GLY A 76 -22.75 -13.96 -15.50
C GLY A 76 -22.29 -14.95 -14.41
N GLU A 77 -23.05 -15.00 -13.32
CA GLU A 77 -22.75 -15.85 -12.17
C GLU A 77 -22.84 -17.35 -12.50
N GLU A 78 -23.68 -17.72 -13.46
CA GLU A 78 -23.87 -19.11 -13.90
C GLU A 78 -22.57 -19.72 -14.44
N LYS A 79 -21.70 -18.92 -15.05
CA LYS A 79 -20.41 -19.36 -15.61
C LYS A 79 -19.33 -19.55 -14.56
N THR A 80 -19.53 -19.05 -13.34
CA THR A 80 -18.54 -19.20 -12.25
C THR A 80 -18.48 -20.62 -11.69
N THR A 81 -19.55 -21.40 -11.88
CA THR A 81 -19.66 -22.80 -11.43
C THR A 81 -19.10 -23.78 -12.46
N ASP A 82 -19.01 -23.38 -13.73
CA ASP A 82 -18.40 -24.20 -14.79
C ASP A 82 -16.88 -24.25 -14.62
N ILE A 83 -16.41 -25.36 -14.04
CA ILE A 83 -14.99 -25.61 -13.78
C ILE A 83 -14.15 -25.57 -15.06
N GLN A 84 -14.69 -26.05 -16.20
CA GLN A 84 -13.94 -26.02 -17.46
C GLN A 84 -13.79 -24.58 -17.96
N PHE A 85 -14.84 -23.79 -17.86
CA PHE A 85 -14.81 -22.37 -18.22
C PHE A 85 -13.84 -21.59 -17.33
N VAL A 86 -13.92 -21.77 -16.01
CA VAL A 86 -12.99 -21.15 -15.05
C VAL A 86 -11.54 -21.47 -15.40
N ARG A 87 -11.22 -22.74 -15.70
CA ARG A 87 -9.86 -23.15 -16.10
C ARG A 87 -9.39 -22.49 -17.39
N LYS A 88 -10.29 -22.29 -18.37
CA LYS A 88 -9.96 -21.56 -19.62
C LYS A 88 -9.59 -20.12 -19.31
N ILE A 89 -10.40 -19.42 -18.51
CA ILE A 89 -10.11 -18.02 -18.11
C ILE A 89 -8.81 -17.92 -17.31
N GLN A 90 -8.57 -18.82 -16.34
CA GLN A 90 -7.29 -18.87 -15.62
C GLN A 90 -6.09 -19.07 -16.54
N THR A 91 -6.23 -19.91 -17.57
CA THR A 91 -5.16 -20.13 -18.56
C THR A 91 -4.88 -18.87 -19.37
N ILE A 92 -5.92 -18.12 -19.75
CA ILE A 92 -5.78 -16.85 -20.46
C ILE A 92 -5.11 -15.80 -19.55
N LEU A 93 -5.56 -15.67 -18.29
CA LEU A 93 -4.95 -14.77 -17.30
C LEU A 93 -3.47 -15.10 -17.08
N LYS A 94 -3.11 -16.39 -17.05
CA LYS A 94 -1.71 -16.81 -16.97
C LYS A 94 -0.89 -16.43 -18.21
N LYS A 95 -1.50 -16.43 -19.41
CA LYS A 95 -0.84 -15.92 -20.62
C LYS A 95 -0.67 -14.39 -20.58
N MET A 96 -1.68 -13.68 -20.07
CA MET A 96 -1.61 -12.23 -19.88
C MET A 96 -0.55 -11.84 -18.85
N GLU A 97 -0.35 -12.66 -17.81
CA GLU A 97 0.70 -12.47 -16.82
C GLU A 97 2.09 -12.59 -17.45
N LYS A 98 2.35 -13.67 -18.21
CA LYS A 98 3.59 -13.82 -18.98
C LYS A 98 3.85 -12.70 -19.98
N SER A 99 2.80 -12.03 -20.45
CA SER A 99 2.87 -10.94 -21.42
C SER A 99 2.95 -9.55 -20.76
N ASN A 100 3.15 -9.50 -19.44
CA ASN A 100 3.26 -8.27 -18.64
C ASN A 100 2.01 -7.36 -18.66
N ILE A 101 0.82 -7.93 -18.84
CA ILE A 101 -0.45 -7.18 -18.73
C ILE A 101 -0.97 -7.21 -17.28
N VAL A 102 -1.02 -8.40 -16.70
CA VAL A 102 -1.50 -8.61 -15.32
C VAL A 102 -0.37 -9.14 -14.44
N LYS A 103 -0.49 -8.95 -13.14
CA LYS A 103 0.37 -9.53 -12.11
C LYS A 103 -0.53 -10.29 -11.13
N ILE A 104 -0.10 -11.49 -10.76
CA ILE A 104 -0.79 -12.28 -9.73
C ILE A 104 -0.33 -11.78 -8.37
N LEU A 105 -1.29 -11.40 -7.52
CA LEU A 105 -1.04 -11.00 -6.15
C LEU A 105 -1.04 -12.21 -5.21
N PRO A 106 -0.28 -12.13 -4.09
CA PRO A 106 -0.39 -13.13 -3.05
C PRO A 106 -1.83 -13.19 -2.51
N LYS A 107 -2.27 -14.41 -2.19
CA LYS A 107 -3.55 -14.65 -1.53
C LYS A 107 -3.51 -14.06 -0.11
N LYS A 108 -4.66 -13.57 0.40
CA LYS A 108 -4.73 -13.14 1.80
C LYS A 108 -4.78 -14.34 2.72
N THR A 109 -5.54 -15.36 2.32
CA THR A 109 -5.62 -16.64 3.03
C THR A 109 -5.30 -17.83 2.10
N PRO A 110 -4.85 -18.98 2.63
CA PRO A 110 -4.45 -20.13 1.80
C PRO A 110 -5.57 -20.69 0.89
N TRP A 111 -6.82 -20.65 1.39
CA TRP A 111 -8.03 -21.16 0.75
C TRP A 111 -8.69 -20.16 -0.21
N GLU A 112 -8.25 -18.91 -0.26
CA GLU A 112 -8.74 -17.94 -1.23
C GLU A 112 -8.22 -18.21 -2.65
N LEU A 113 -8.95 -17.69 -3.63
CA LEU A 113 -8.52 -17.69 -5.02
C LEU A 113 -7.39 -16.67 -5.25
N GLN A 114 -6.59 -16.91 -6.29
CA GLN A 114 -5.59 -15.94 -6.72
C GLN A 114 -6.25 -14.66 -7.22
N ARG A 115 -5.63 -13.54 -6.87
CA ARG A 115 -6.12 -12.20 -7.18
C ARG A 115 -5.23 -11.56 -8.21
N TYR A 116 -5.80 -10.71 -9.04
CA TYR A 116 -5.13 -10.13 -10.19
C TYR A 116 -5.07 -8.62 -10.05
N VAL A 117 -3.95 -8.05 -10.50
CA VAL A 117 -3.78 -6.61 -10.67
C VAL A 117 -3.23 -6.34 -12.05
N LEU A 118 -3.54 -5.18 -12.61
CA LEU A 118 -2.97 -4.72 -13.87
C LEU A 118 -1.60 -4.12 -13.61
N LEU A 119 -0.69 -4.34 -14.55
CA LEU A 119 0.64 -3.74 -14.47
C LEU A 119 0.68 -2.29 -14.97
N SER A 120 -0.31 -1.89 -15.77
CA SER A 120 -0.56 -0.51 -16.22
C SER A 120 -2.03 -0.38 -16.62
N PHE A 121 -2.55 0.84 -16.68
CA PHE A 121 -3.84 1.14 -17.33
C PHE A 121 -3.70 1.53 -18.81
N ARG A 122 -2.46 1.76 -19.24
CA ARG A 122 -2.08 2.17 -20.59
C ARG A 122 -1.07 1.18 -21.15
N PHE A 123 -1.43 0.53 -22.26
CA PHE A 123 -0.59 -0.48 -22.90
C PHE A 123 -0.26 -0.07 -24.33
N GLN A 124 0.92 -0.49 -24.79
CA GLN A 124 1.28 -0.46 -26.19
C GLN A 124 1.34 -1.90 -26.68
N ASP A 125 0.44 -2.25 -27.61
CA ASP A 125 0.40 -3.61 -28.15
C ASP A 125 1.63 -3.91 -29.04
N ASN A 126 1.76 -5.18 -29.44
CA ASN A 126 2.86 -5.62 -30.31
C ASN A 126 2.88 -4.91 -31.69
N GLU A 127 1.73 -4.42 -32.15
CA GLU A 127 1.57 -3.66 -33.39
C GLU A 127 1.76 -2.14 -33.17
N ARG A 128 2.23 -1.73 -31.99
CA ARG A 128 2.45 -0.33 -31.54
C ARG A 128 1.18 0.50 -31.36
N ASN A 129 0.00 -0.11 -31.31
CA ASN A 129 -1.25 0.57 -31.00
C ASN A 129 -1.30 0.91 -29.52
N LEU A 130 -1.75 2.11 -29.21
CA LEU A 130 -1.96 2.59 -27.85
C LEU A 130 -3.35 2.16 -27.38
N VAL A 131 -3.39 1.46 -26.25
CA VAL A 131 -4.59 0.90 -25.66
C VAL A 131 -4.76 1.49 -24.28
N ASN A 132 -5.82 2.30 -24.10
CA ASN A 132 -6.19 2.87 -22.83
C ASN A 132 -7.38 2.08 -22.28
N LEU A 133 -7.20 1.43 -21.14
CA LEU A 133 -8.27 0.63 -20.51
C LEU A 133 -9.27 1.50 -19.73
N VAL A 134 -8.87 2.73 -19.43
CA VAL A 134 -9.54 3.67 -18.52
C VAL A 134 -9.36 5.08 -19.06
N THR A 135 -10.31 5.98 -18.80
CA THR A 135 -10.16 7.40 -19.18
C THR A 135 -9.13 8.10 -18.30
N ASP A 136 -8.52 9.17 -18.81
CA ASP A 136 -7.56 9.95 -18.04
C ASP A 136 -8.19 10.57 -16.78
N GLU A 137 -9.46 10.97 -16.85
CA GLU A 137 -10.23 11.50 -15.72
C GLU A 137 -10.36 10.46 -14.59
N GLN A 138 -10.78 9.23 -14.91
CA GLN A 138 -10.90 8.13 -13.97
C GLN A 138 -9.55 7.76 -13.35
N ARG A 139 -8.48 7.78 -14.15
CA ARG A 139 -7.11 7.52 -13.69
C ARG A 139 -6.64 8.59 -12.71
N GLU A 140 -6.85 9.86 -13.03
CA GLU A 140 -6.50 10.97 -12.14
C GLU A 140 -7.28 10.93 -10.83
N GLN A 141 -8.59 10.64 -10.90
CA GLN A 141 -9.42 10.48 -9.72
C GLN A 141 -8.88 9.37 -8.80
N LEU A 142 -8.63 8.18 -9.35
CA LEU A 142 -8.09 7.07 -8.57
C LEU A 142 -6.70 7.39 -8.00
N GLN A 143 -5.86 8.12 -8.74
CA GLN A 143 -4.57 8.58 -8.26
C GLN A 143 -4.69 9.55 -7.07
N ARG A 144 -5.64 10.50 -7.12
CA ARG A 144 -5.90 11.43 -6.01
C ARG A 144 -6.39 10.68 -4.76
N GLN A 145 -7.34 9.75 -4.93
CA GLN A 145 -7.84 8.92 -3.84
C GLN A 145 -6.73 8.05 -3.21
N LEU A 146 -5.89 7.43 -4.05
CA LEU A 146 -4.76 6.64 -3.57
C LEU A 146 -3.75 7.49 -2.80
N GLN A 147 -3.48 8.72 -3.25
CA GLN A 147 -2.57 9.62 -2.57
C GLN A 147 -3.10 10.04 -1.19
N ALA A 148 -4.40 10.30 -1.06
CA ALA A 148 -5.05 10.62 0.21
C ALA A 148 -4.87 9.49 1.23
N VAL A 149 -5.15 8.23 0.84
CA VAL A 149 -4.98 7.07 1.72
C VAL A 149 -3.51 6.82 2.09
N ILE A 150 -2.58 7.02 1.15
CA ILE A 150 -1.15 6.88 1.45
C ILE A 150 -0.69 7.96 2.42
N SER A 151 -1.18 9.20 2.31
CA SER A 151 -0.85 10.25 3.28
C SER A 151 -1.41 9.94 4.67
N GLU A 152 -2.63 9.42 4.75
CA GLU A 152 -3.26 9.05 6.01
C GLU A 152 -2.57 7.85 6.68
N GLN A 153 -2.13 6.84 5.92
CA GLN A 153 -1.35 5.73 6.46
C GLN A 153 0.08 6.11 6.89
N ARG A 154 0.65 7.20 6.35
CA ARG A 154 2.03 7.62 6.65
C ARG A 154 2.20 8.37 7.97
N GLU A 155 1.13 8.94 8.53
CA GLU A 155 1.19 9.67 9.80
C GLU A 155 0.12 9.12 10.76
N PRO A 156 0.47 8.43 11.89
CA PRO A 156 1.25 9.05 12.96
C PRO A 156 2.16 8.12 13.79
N SER A 157 2.45 6.87 13.40
CA SER A 157 3.07 5.91 14.35
C SER A 157 4.60 5.92 14.36
N ALA A 158 5.27 5.83 13.20
CA ALA A 158 6.72 5.59 13.17
C ALA A 158 7.58 6.83 13.47
N ILE A 159 7.18 8.00 12.95
CA ILE A 159 7.92 9.26 13.16
C ILE A 159 7.71 9.76 14.59
N ASN A 160 6.49 9.69 15.12
CA ASN A 160 6.20 10.09 16.49
C ASN A 160 6.83 9.15 17.53
N LEU A 161 6.82 7.82 17.34
CA LEU A 161 7.54 6.92 18.24
C LEU A 161 9.04 7.21 18.25
N ARG A 162 9.65 7.46 17.10
CA ARG A 162 11.08 7.77 17.02
C ARG A 162 11.39 9.08 17.71
N ASN A 163 10.62 10.14 17.44
CA ASN A 163 10.81 11.44 18.07
C ASN A 163 10.60 11.37 19.59
N LEU A 164 9.61 10.59 20.05
CA LEU A 164 9.36 10.32 21.46
C LEU A 164 10.52 9.52 22.11
N THR A 165 11.08 8.54 21.40
CA THR A 165 12.23 7.74 21.86
C THR A 165 13.50 8.58 21.93
N VAL A 166 13.73 9.46 20.95
CA VAL A 166 14.86 10.39 20.95
C VAL A 166 14.70 11.41 22.08
N ALA A 167 13.50 11.94 22.28
CA ALA A 167 13.19 12.87 23.37
C ALA A 167 13.36 12.22 24.76
N SER A 168 12.91 10.98 24.94
CA SER A 168 13.07 10.26 26.22
C SER A 168 14.53 9.94 26.53
N LEU A 169 15.33 9.55 25.53
CA LEU A 169 16.77 9.33 25.70
C LEU A 169 17.51 10.62 26.09
N LEU A 170 17.16 11.76 25.49
CA LEU A 170 17.73 13.06 25.85
C LEU A 170 17.36 13.47 27.28
N LEU A 171 16.12 13.22 27.70
CA LEU A 171 15.70 13.46 29.09
C LEU A 171 16.46 12.60 30.09
N ILE A 172 16.67 11.31 29.79
CA ILE A 172 17.43 10.40 30.65
C ILE A 172 18.89 10.88 30.80
N ILE A 173 19.50 11.35 29.71
CA ILE A 173 20.86 11.92 29.74
C ILE A 173 20.90 13.18 30.62
N LEU A 174 19.92 14.07 30.48
CA LEU A 174 19.83 15.31 31.27
C LEU A 174 19.67 15.01 32.76
N PHE A 175 18.76 14.11 33.12
CA PHE A 175 18.56 13.70 34.51
C PHE A 175 19.79 13.02 35.10
N SER A 176 20.43 12.12 34.35
CA SER A 176 21.65 11.46 34.81
C SER A 176 22.78 12.47 35.04
N TYR A 177 22.91 13.46 34.15
CA TYR A 177 23.89 14.54 34.32
C TYR A 177 23.64 15.36 35.60
N ILE A 178 22.39 15.72 35.89
CA ILE A 178 22.01 16.42 37.13
C ILE A 178 22.39 15.60 38.36
N VAL A 179 22.11 14.29 38.35
CA VAL A 179 22.45 13.38 39.46
C VAL A 179 23.97 13.26 39.65
N ILE A 180 24.75 13.18 38.58
CA ILE A 180 26.23 13.13 38.65
C ILE A 180 26.80 14.42 39.24
N VAL A 181 26.37 15.58 38.76
CA VAL A 181 26.81 16.88 39.28
C VAL A 181 26.41 17.03 40.75
N TRP A 182 25.22 16.57 41.11
CA TRP A 182 24.73 16.59 42.49
C TRP A 182 25.56 15.70 43.43
N GLU A 183 25.88 14.47 43.04
CA GLU A 183 26.72 13.55 43.83
C GLU A 183 28.15 14.05 43.99
N ILE A 184 28.75 14.64 42.96
CA ILE A 184 30.10 15.25 43.05
C ILE A 184 30.11 16.46 43.98
N SER A 185 28.98 17.16 44.12
CA SER A 185 28.86 18.33 45.00
C SER A 185 28.71 17.97 46.48
N GLN A 186 28.51 16.69 46.84
CA GLN A 186 28.41 16.26 48.22
C GLN A 186 29.80 16.03 48.85
N ALA A 187 29.92 16.29 50.15
CA ALA A 187 31.16 16.08 50.91
C ALA A 187 31.55 14.60 51.07
N ILE A 188 30.60 13.68 50.87
CA ILE A 188 30.78 12.22 50.90
C ILE A 188 30.12 11.67 49.65
N ILE A 189 30.90 11.03 48.77
CA ILE A 189 30.43 10.56 47.46
C ILE A 189 29.86 9.14 47.61
N ASN A 190 28.63 8.91 47.16
CA ASN A 190 28.06 7.57 47.08
C ASN A 190 28.48 6.91 45.77
N LEU A 191 29.61 6.20 45.80
CA LEU A 191 30.21 5.57 44.62
C LEU A 191 29.23 4.68 43.84
N SER A 192 28.35 3.95 44.53
CA SER A 192 27.34 3.09 43.90
C SER A 192 26.33 3.87 43.05
N ILE A 193 25.90 5.06 43.51
CA ILE A 193 24.95 5.92 42.81
C ILE A 193 25.63 6.58 41.60
N LEU A 194 26.88 7.00 41.77
CA LEU A 194 27.69 7.57 40.70
C LEU A 194 27.91 6.58 39.54
N ILE A 195 28.27 5.32 39.84
CA ILE A 195 28.45 4.28 38.82
C ILE A 195 27.14 3.99 38.08
N ALA A 196 26.01 3.93 38.80
CA ALA A 196 24.70 3.70 38.19
C ALA A 196 24.31 4.83 37.23
N ALA A 197 24.46 6.09 37.65
CA ALA A 197 24.15 7.25 36.79
C ALA A 197 25.05 7.29 35.54
N LEU A 198 26.36 7.08 35.71
CA LEU A 198 27.33 7.14 34.61
C LEU A 198 27.07 6.03 33.57
N SER A 199 26.74 4.82 34.03
CA SER A 199 26.38 3.71 33.14
C SER A 199 25.09 4.00 32.36
N ALA A 200 24.08 4.59 33.00
CA ALA A 200 22.83 4.97 32.36
C ALA A 200 23.04 6.07 31.30
N ALA A 201 23.91 7.05 31.57
CA ALA A 201 24.26 8.10 30.62
C ALA A 201 25.02 7.54 29.40
N ALA A 202 26.00 6.65 29.64
CA ALA A 202 26.77 6.01 28.58
C ALA A 202 25.89 5.12 27.68
N ALA A 203 25.04 4.29 28.28
CA ALA A 203 24.11 3.44 27.54
C ALA A 203 23.11 4.26 26.71
N SER A 204 22.53 5.32 27.29
CA SER A 204 21.59 6.19 26.60
C SER A 204 22.25 6.97 25.46
N SER A 205 23.49 7.43 25.65
CA SER A 205 24.27 8.12 24.60
C SER A 205 24.61 7.19 23.43
N LEU A 206 24.96 5.94 23.70
CA LEU A 206 25.20 4.93 22.66
C LEU A 206 23.93 4.58 21.88
N LEU A 207 22.80 4.42 22.58
CA LEU A 207 21.50 4.15 21.96
C LEU A 207 21.02 5.35 21.13
N LEU A 208 21.21 6.57 21.61
CA LEU A 208 20.91 7.81 20.89
C LEU A 208 21.77 7.94 19.62
N GLY A 209 23.07 7.67 19.71
CA GLY A 209 23.96 7.66 18.56
C GLY A 209 23.54 6.63 17.50
N LYS A 210 23.16 5.43 17.92
CA LYS A 210 22.67 4.38 17.01
C LYS A 210 21.33 4.73 16.35
N THR A 211 20.41 5.36 17.07
CA THR A 211 19.11 5.74 16.50
C THR A 211 19.23 6.92 15.53
N LEU A 212 20.15 7.86 15.78
CA LEU A 212 20.46 8.98 14.89
C LEU A 212 21.27 8.56 13.65
N ALA A 213 22.20 7.61 13.77
CA ALA A 213 23.04 7.13 12.68
C ALA A 213 22.30 6.23 11.67
N ARG A 214 21.09 5.75 12.01
CA ARG A 214 20.24 4.93 11.13
C ARG A 214 19.47 5.76 10.10
N LYS A 215 19.99 6.94 9.77
CA LYS A 215 19.43 7.95 8.87
C LYS A 215 19.92 7.73 7.45
#